data_AF-A0AAP5Q2F4-F1
#
_entry.id   AF-A0AAP5Q2F4-F1
#
_cell.length_a   1.000
_cell.length_b   1.000
_cell.length_c   1.000
_cell.angle_alpha   90.00
_cell.angle_beta   90.00
_cell.angle_gamma   90.00
#
_symmetry.space_group_name_H-M   'P 1'
#
loop_
_entity.id
_entity.type
_entity.pdbx_description
1 polymer ?
#
loop_
_entity_poly.entity_id
_entity_poly.type
_entity_poly.pdbx_seq_one_letter_code
_entity_poly.pdbx_strand_id
1 'polypeptide(L)'
;MELLPTKLIEKDGEWYQVQKLIHKPNLDHVETVSGSADEYYTYSELADTRKARPQQRRLFFALLSDIYTWSGMPTDFLKNLFYLQYESYTFGKQISLSDTTESSVSDANRLLDLVIDFMFEWHVPFKEGYKLLPREQEYYLFQCCRHRVCMICGNRADIHHVDVIGAGLNRTHVDHTKRHVMALCRVHHSEIEQIGSVAFSAKYHVPVDGIKLDKETLKRIGLKGKYSSD
;
A
#
# COMPACT_ATOMS: atom_id res chain seq x y z
N MET A 1 16.59 7.95 -14.34
CA MET A 1 16.42 6.77 -15.21
C MET A 1 15.65 7.23 -16.43
N GLU A 2 16.15 6.97 -17.63
CA GLU A 2 15.48 7.37 -18.88
C GLU A 2 14.43 6.31 -19.25
N LEU A 3 13.25 6.73 -19.71
CA LEU A 3 12.18 5.81 -20.10
C LEU A 3 12.37 5.39 -21.55
N LEU A 4 12.46 4.06 -21.78
CA LEU A 4 12.61 3.50 -23.11
C LEU A 4 11.25 3.08 -23.68
N PRO A 5 10.87 3.52 -24.89
CA PRO A 5 9.67 3.04 -25.57
C PRO A 5 9.74 1.52 -25.73
N THR A 6 8.74 0.82 -25.21
CA THR A 6 8.71 -0.64 -25.16
C THR A 6 7.42 -1.14 -25.80
N LYS A 7 7.52 -2.16 -26.64
CA LYS A 7 6.36 -2.83 -27.27
C LYS A 7 6.45 -4.34 -27.09
N LEU A 8 5.29 -4.98 -27.01
CA LEU A 8 5.17 -6.43 -27.12
C LEU A 8 4.97 -6.81 -28.59
N ILE A 9 5.66 -7.87 -29.01
CA ILE A 9 5.51 -8.50 -30.32
C ILE A 9 5.28 -9.98 -30.10
N GLU A 10 4.28 -10.54 -30.77
CA GLU A 10 4.05 -11.98 -30.82
C GLU A 10 4.66 -12.55 -32.10
N LYS A 11 5.40 -13.65 -31.99
CA LYS A 11 5.95 -14.39 -33.13
C LYS A 11 6.03 -15.87 -32.80
N ASP A 12 5.49 -16.70 -33.68
CA ASP A 12 5.50 -18.17 -33.54
C ASP A 12 4.91 -18.70 -32.21
N GLY A 13 3.94 -17.96 -31.64
CA GLY A 13 3.30 -18.28 -30.35
C GLY A 13 4.06 -17.79 -29.12
N GLU A 14 5.23 -17.16 -29.31
CA GLU A 14 6.05 -16.58 -28.25
C GLU A 14 5.92 -15.05 -28.20
N TRP A 15 6.06 -14.49 -27.01
CA TRP A 15 5.96 -13.04 -26.77
C TRP A 15 7.32 -12.42 -26.48
N TYR A 16 7.65 -11.39 -27.24
CA TYR A 16 8.91 -10.65 -27.13
C TYR A 16 8.64 -9.22 -26.67
N GLN A 17 9.40 -8.77 -25.67
CA GLN A 17 9.45 -7.37 -25.28
C GLN A 17 10.58 -6.69 -26.05
N VAL A 18 10.24 -5.74 -26.92
CA VAL A 18 11.21 -5.01 -27.74
C VAL A 18 11.27 -3.55 -27.28
N GLN A 19 12.47 -3.13 -26.88
CA GLN A 19 12.75 -1.76 -26.44
C GLN A 19 13.45 -0.97 -27.54
N LYS A 20 12.97 0.23 -27.82
CA LYS A 20 13.67 1.17 -28.71
C LYS A 20 14.75 1.90 -27.91
N LEU A 21 16.01 1.55 -28.18
CA LEU A 21 17.15 2.25 -27.61
C LEU A 21 17.28 3.64 -28.26
N ILE A 22 17.58 4.65 -27.44
CA ILE A 22 17.74 6.04 -27.89
C ILE A 22 19.12 6.23 -28.53
N HIS A 23 20.11 5.48 -28.06
CA HIS A 23 21.47 5.45 -28.59
C HIS A 23 21.97 4.00 -28.67
N LYS A 24 22.94 3.74 -29.54
CA LYS A 24 23.61 2.43 -29.61
C LYS A 24 24.37 2.16 -28.30
N PRO A 25 24.19 1.01 -27.64
CA PRO A 25 24.94 0.67 -26.43
C PRO A 25 26.40 0.33 -26.77
N ASN A 26 27.28 0.42 -25.76
CA ASN A 26 28.65 -0.05 -25.89
C ASN A 26 28.66 -1.59 -25.90
N LEU A 27 28.71 -2.18 -27.10
CA LEU A 27 28.63 -3.62 -27.28
C LEU A 27 29.82 -4.36 -26.68
N ASP A 28 31.02 -3.77 -26.68
CA ASP A 28 32.21 -4.38 -26.05
C ASP A 28 32.02 -4.50 -24.54
N HIS A 29 31.41 -3.49 -23.91
CA HIS A 29 31.09 -3.54 -22.49
C HIS A 29 29.98 -4.55 -22.19
N VAL A 30 28.96 -4.63 -23.04
CA VAL A 30 27.89 -5.64 -22.91
C VAL A 30 28.51 -7.04 -22.95
N GLU A 31 29.27 -7.37 -23.99
CA GLU A 31 29.97 -8.66 -24.13
C GLU A 31 30.81 -8.99 -22.89
N THR A 32 31.55 -8.01 -22.36
CA THR A 32 32.40 -8.19 -21.17
C THR A 32 31.59 -8.60 -19.92
N VAL A 33 30.37 -8.08 -19.76
CA VAL A 33 29.54 -8.31 -18.57
C VAL A 33 28.60 -9.49 -18.74
N SER A 34 28.00 -9.66 -19.92
CA SER A 34 26.99 -10.69 -20.21
C SER A 34 27.56 -11.95 -20.85
N GLY A 35 28.78 -11.90 -21.40
CA GLY A 35 29.38 -12.97 -22.20
C GLY A 35 28.84 -13.06 -23.63
N SER A 36 27.94 -12.16 -24.04
CA SER A 36 27.33 -12.11 -25.38
C SER A 36 26.70 -10.75 -25.65
N ALA A 37 27.04 -10.11 -26.76
CA ALA A 37 26.38 -8.91 -27.25
C ALA A 37 25.09 -9.17 -28.07
N ASP A 38 24.76 -10.44 -28.35
CA ASP A 38 23.58 -10.82 -29.16
C ASP A 38 22.35 -11.09 -28.28
N GLU A 39 22.47 -12.03 -27.34
CA GLU A 39 21.45 -12.33 -26.34
C GLU A 39 22.02 -12.19 -24.92
N TYR A 40 21.32 -11.44 -24.07
CA TYR A 40 21.71 -11.19 -22.68
C TYR A 40 20.51 -10.78 -21.80
N TYR A 41 20.65 -10.96 -20.49
CA TYR A 41 19.61 -10.63 -19.51
C TYR A 41 19.68 -9.18 -19.05
N THR A 42 18.53 -8.57 -18.78
CA THR A 42 18.41 -7.21 -18.24
C THR A 42 17.36 -7.16 -17.13
N TYR A 43 17.54 -6.27 -16.16
CA TYR A 43 16.48 -5.88 -15.23
C TYR A 43 15.68 -4.73 -15.84
N SER A 44 14.36 -4.83 -15.81
CA SER A 44 13.47 -3.75 -16.27
C SER A 44 12.31 -3.57 -15.31
N GLU A 45 11.93 -2.32 -15.08
CA GLU A 45 10.76 -1.96 -14.28
C GLU A 45 9.69 -1.31 -15.15
N LEU A 46 8.41 -1.54 -14.84
CA LEU A 46 7.31 -0.86 -15.48
C LEU A 46 7.21 0.58 -14.95
N ALA A 47 7.32 1.56 -15.85
CA ALA A 47 7.20 2.96 -15.48
C ALA A 47 5.73 3.38 -15.34
N ASP A 48 5.38 3.96 -14.19
CA ASP A 48 4.10 4.65 -14.01
C ASP A 48 4.21 6.08 -14.56
N THR A 49 3.59 6.33 -15.71
CA THR A 49 3.62 7.62 -16.40
C THR A 49 2.55 8.60 -15.89
N ARG A 50 1.68 8.18 -14.97
CA ARG A 50 0.63 9.03 -14.41
C ARG A 50 1.25 9.95 -13.37
N LYS A 51 1.05 11.26 -13.49
CA LYS A 51 1.54 12.24 -12.50
C LYS A 51 0.79 12.14 -11.18
N ALA A 52 1.50 12.36 -10.07
CA ALA A 52 0.91 12.42 -8.74
C ALA A 52 -0.25 13.43 -8.70
N ARG A 53 -1.35 13.02 -8.08
CA ARG A 53 -2.61 13.77 -8.11
C ARG A 53 -2.65 14.83 -7.02
N PRO A 54 -3.34 15.96 -7.23
CA PRO A 54 -3.56 16.97 -6.18
C PRO A 54 -4.17 16.39 -4.90
N GLN A 55 -5.00 15.34 -5.00
CA GLN A 55 -5.55 14.66 -3.83
C GLN A 55 -4.49 13.93 -2.99
N GLN A 56 -3.52 13.25 -3.64
CA GLN A 56 -2.41 12.59 -2.93
C GLN A 56 -1.54 13.61 -2.21
N ARG A 57 -1.28 14.76 -2.86
CA ARG A 57 -0.59 15.91 -2.23
C ARG A 57 -1.35 16.41 -1.01
N ARG A 58 -2.66 16.68 -1.14
CA ARG A 58 -3.49 17.17 -0.02
C ARG A 58 -3.48 16.19 1.15
N LEU A 59 -3.62 14.89 0.87
CA LEU A 59 -3.58 13.85 1.89
C LEU A 59 -2.23 13.84 2.61
N PHE A 60 -1.11 13.87 1.88
CA PHE A 60 0.22 13.89 2.49
C PHE A 60 0.37 15.02 3.51
N PHE A 61 0.04 16.26 3.13
CA PHE A 61 0.14 17.40 4.06
C PHE A 61 -0.86 17.35 5.21
N ALA A 62 -2.04 16.78 5.02
CA ALA A 62 -2.99 16.56 6.11
C ALA A 62 -2.48 15.54 7.14
N LEU A 63 -1.84 14.46 6.68
CA LEU A 63 -1.20 13.48 7.57
C LEU A 63 -0.03 14.11 8.34
N LEU A 64 0.78 14.97 7.70
CA LEU A 64 1.82 15.72 8.42
C LEU A 64 1.23 16.65 9.48
N SER A 65 0.08 17.26 9.20
CA SER A 65 -0.65 18.10 10.18
C SER A 65 -1.15 17.29 11.37
N ASP A 66 -1.61 16.06 11.14
CA ASP A 66 -2.02 15.13 12.20
C ASP A 66 -0.81 14.75 13.08
N ILE A 67 0.34 14.43 12.46
CA ILE A 67 1.57 14.12 13.19
C ILE A 67 2.10 15.34 13.95
N TYR A 68 2.04 16.55 13.37
CA TYR A 68 2.39 17.79 14.06
C TYR A 68 1.51 18.01 15.29
N THR A 69 0.19 17.83 15.16
CA THR A 69 -0.76 17.99 16.27
C THR A 69 -0.48 17.01 17.41
N TRP A 70 -0.02 15.80 17.08
CA TRP A 70 0.30 14.76 18.05
C TRP A 70 1.68 14.93 18.70
N SER A 71 2.71 15.30 17.94
CA SER A 71 4.12 15.31 18.39
C SER A 71 4.70 16.70 18.66
N GLY A 72 4.11 17.76 18.12
CA GLY A 72 4.69 19.10 18.07
C GLY A 72 5.79 19.30 17.02
N MET A 73 6.15 18.26 16.25
CA MET A 73 7.25 18.32 15.27
C MET A 73 6.86 19.15 14.04
N PRO A 74 7.61 20.20 13.67
CA PRO A 74 7.25 21.07 12.55
C PRO A 74 7.05 20.32 11.23
N THR A 75 6.04 20.73 10.45
CA THR A 75 5.68 20.04 9.19
C THR A 75 6.79 20.02 8.16
N ASP A 76 7.65 21.05 8.10
CA ASP A 76 8.79 21.07 7.18
C ASP A 76 9.85 20.03 7.56
N PHE A 77 10.08 19.84 8.87
CA PHE A 77 10.94 18.75 9.34
C PHE A 77 10.35 17.39 8.97
N LEU A 78 9.06 17.17 9.26
CA LEU A 78 8.37 15.92 8.96
C LEU A 78 8.38 15.62 7.45
N LYS A 79 8.15 16.63 6.60
CA LYS A 79 8.23 16.50 5.16
C LYS A 79 9.61 16.01 4.72
N ASN A 80 10.67 16.66 5.20
CA ASN A 80 12.04 16.27 4.88
C ASN A 80 12.36 14.86 5.38
N LEU A 81 11.91 14.51 6.59
CA LEU A 81 12.06 13.16 7.14
C LEU A 81 11.46 12.10 6.22
N PHE A 82 10.20 12.28 5.80
CA PHE A 82 9.54 11.29 4.94
C PHE A 82 10.08 11.27 3.50
N TYR A 83 10.58 12.40 2.98
CA TYR A 83 11.24 12.43 1.67
C TYR A 83 12.57 11.67 1.73
N LEU A 84 13.37 11.84 2.78
CA LEU A 84 14.59 11.07 3.00
C LEU A 84 14.32 9.58 3.21
N GLN A 85 13.24 9.24 3.91
CA GLN A 85 12.83 7.85 4.09
C GLN A 85 12.38 7.23 2.76
N TYR A 86 11.66 7.97 1.93
CA TYR A 86 11.29 7.55 0.58
C TYR A 86 12.54 7.31 -0.28
N GLU A 87 13.47 8.25 -0.29
CA GLU A 87 14.73 8.12 -1.04
C GLU A 87 15.50 6.88 -0.60
N SER A 88 15.64 6.69 0.72
CA SER A 88 16.33 5.51 1.29
C SER A 88 15.66 4.21 0.87
N TYR A 89 14.32 4.15 0.91
CA TYR A 89 13.59 2.97 0.49
C TYR A 89 13.77 2.70 -1.01
N THR A 90 13.74 3.75 -1.82
CA THR A 90 13.75 3.65 -3.29
C THR A 90 15.16 3.73 -3.90
N PHE A 91 16.18 3.40 -3.11
CA PHE A 91 17.58 3.35 -3.53
C PHE A 91 18.06 4.65 -4.22
N GLY A 92 17.68 5.80 -3.65
CA GLY A 92 18.13 7.12 -4.12
C GLY A 92 17.14 7.85 -5.03
N LYS A 93 15.94 7.30 -5.30
CA LYS A 93 14.94 8.02 -6.10
C LYS A 93 14.39 9.22 -5.32
N GLN A 94 14.44 10.39 -5.95
CA GLN A 94 13.91 11.63 -5.39
C GLN A 94 12.39 11.74 -5.61
N ILE A 95 11.71 12.44 -4.72
CA ILE A 95 10.28 12.70 -4.81
C ILE A 95 9.95 14.18 -4.59
N SER A 96 8.93 14.65 -5.30
CA SER A 96 8.32 15.95 -5.07
C SER A 96 6.80 15.82 -5.14
N LEU A 97 6.09 16.57 -4.31
CA LEU A 97 4.64 16.75 -4.42
C LEU A 97 4.28 18.22 -4.74
N SER A 98 5.13 18.94 -5.48
CA SER A 98 4.80 20.27 -6.01
C SER A 98 3.71 20.21 -7.10
N ASP A 99 3.13 21.35 -7.45
CA ASP A 99 2.11 21.43 -8.53
C ASP A 99 2.66 21.03 -9.90
N THR A 100 3.97 21.17 -10.09
CA THR A 100 4.70 20.80 -11.30
C THR A 100 5.47 19.49 -11.13
N THR A 101 5.00 18.60 -10.26
CA THR A 101 5.71 17.35 -9.97
C THR A 101 5.81 16.43 -11.19
N GLU A 102 6.98 15.79 -11.33
CA GLU A 102 7.22 14.67 -12.24
C GLU A 102 7.16 13.32 -11.51
N SER A 103 6.92 13.32 -10.19
CA SER A 103 6.70 12.08 -9.43
C SER A 103 5.37 11.45 -9.84
N SER A 104 5.37 10.11 -9.93
CA SER A 104 4.22 9.36 -10.39
C SER A 104 3.15 9.17 -9.32
N VAL A 105 1.97 8.67 -9.72
CA VAL A 105 0.93 8.20 -8.79
C VAL A 105 1.49 7.14 -7.85
N SER A 106 2.25 6.18 -8.38
CA SER A 106 2.92 5.13 -7.59
C SER A 106 3.90 5.71 -6.57
N ASP A 107 4.70 6.70 -6.96
CA ASP A 107 5.66 7.35 -6.06
C ASP A 107 4.95 8.06 -4.90
N ALA A 108 3.87 8.79 -5.19
CA ALA A 108 3.08 9.46 -4.17
C ALA A 108 2.38 8.47 -3.23
N ASN A 109 1.82 7.37 -3.74
CA ASN A 109 1.25 6.31 -2.91
C ASN A 109 2.29 5.69 -1.98
N ARG A 110 3.49 5.46 -2.49
CA ARG A 110 4.59 4.91 -1.72
C ARG A 110 5.03 5.81 -0.57
N LEU A 111 5.09 7.12 -0.82
CA LEU A 111 5.37 8.11 0.20
C LEU A 111 4.23 8.18 1.24
N LEU A 112 2.97 8.14 0.79
CA LEU A 112 1.82 8.08 1.68
C LEU A 112 1.85 6.83 2.57
N ASP A 113 2.18 5.66 2.02
CA ASP A 113 2.36 4.44 2.80
C ASP A 113 3.39 4.64 3.92
N LEU A 114 4.54 5.28 3.66
CA LEU A 114 5.54 5.55 4.71
C LEU A 114 5.00 6.44 5.85
N VAL A 115 4.22 7.46 5.51
CA VAL A 115 3.60 8.34 6.51
C VAL A 115 2.54 7.60 7.31
N ILE A 116 1.71 6.81 6.63
CA ILE A 116 0.63 6.04 7.24
C ILE A 116 1.21 4.93 8.13
N ASP A 117 2.23 4.21 7.67
CA ASP A 117 2.96 3.21 8.43
C ASP A 117 3.52 3.83 9.73
N PHE A 118 4.13 5.01 9.65
CA PHE A 118 4.57 5.76 10.83
C PHE A 118 3.41 6.09 11.77
N MET A 119 2.31 6.61 11.24
CA MET A 119 1.15 6.97 12.06
C MET A 119 0.57 5.75 12.77
N PHE A 120 0.50 4.59 12.11
CA PHE A 120 0.04 3.36 12.73
C PHE A 120 1.01 2.83 13.79
N GLU A 121 2.31 2.78 13.49
CA GLU A 121 3.36 2.30 14.40
C GLU A 121 3.39 3.10 15.70
N TRP A 122 3.24 4.42 15.61
CA TRP A 122 3.29 5.33 16.77
C TRP A 122 1.92 5.71 17.32
N HIS A 123 0.85 5.09 16.82
CA HIS A 123 -0.53 5.33 17.23
C HIS A 123 -0.95 6.81 17.15
N VAL A 124 -0.55 7.48 16.08
CA VAL A 124 -0.91 8.87 15.77
C VAL A 124 -2.38 8.93 15.35
N PRO A 125 -3.22 9.77 15.98
CA PRO A 125 -4.62 9.94 15.57
C PRO A 125 -4.76 10.59 14.19
N PHE A 126 -5.62 10.04 13.33
CA PHE A 126 -5.96 10.63 12.02
C PHE A 126 -7.14 11.62 12.18
N LYS A 127 -6.87 12.93 12.26
CA LYS A 127 -7.93 13.95 12.42
C LYS A 127 -8.31 14.59 11.09
N GLU A 128 -7.32 15.13 10.37
CA GLU A 128 -7.52 15.77 9.07
C GLU A 128 -7.26 14.82 7.92
N GLY A 129 -6.25 13.94 8.04
CA GLY A 129 -5.93 12.93 7.03
C GLY A 129 -7.11 12.01 6.75
N TYR A 130 -7.87 11.64 7.78
CA TYR A 130 -9.05 10.78 7.65
C TYR A 130 -10.08 11.29 6.63
N LYS A 131 -10.27 12.61 6.53
CA LYS A 131 -11.24 13.23 5.61
C LYS A 131 -10.82 13.16 4.14
N LEU A 132 -9.52 12.99 3.90
CA LEU A 132 -8.87 13.09 2.60
C LEU A 132 -8.30 11.76 2.11
N LEU A 133 -8.22 10.75 2.98
CA LEU A 133 -8.05 9.38 2.55
C LEU A 133 -9.07 9.14 1.43
N PRO A 134 -8.67 8.51 0.31
CA PRO A 134 -9.62 8.16 -0.73
C PRO A 134 -10.87 7.60 -0.04
N ARG A 135 -12.05 8.13 -0.35
CA ARG A 135 -13.32 7.67 0.23
C ARG A 135 -13.63 6.20 -0.10
N GLU A 136 -12.68 5.50 -0.68
CA GLU A 136 -12.48 4.06 -0.57
C GLU A 136 -12.09 3.75 0.88
N GLN A 137 -13.11 3.65 1.73
CA GLN A 137 -13.07 3.00 3.04
C GLN A 137 -12.15 1.77 3.08
N GLU A 138 -12.04 1.07 1.95
CA GLU A 138 -11.19 -0.09 1.74
C GLU A 138 -9.70 0.14 2.00
N TYR A 139 -9.10 1.27 1.59
CA TYR A 139 -7.66 1.49 1.79
C TYR A 139 -7.33 1.75 3.27
N TYR A 140 -8.18 2.49 3.98
CA TYR A 140 -8.04 2.67 5.43
C TYR A 140 -8.18 1.33 6.16
N LEU A 141 -9.22 0.56 5.83
CA LEU A 141 -9.43 -0.80 6.35
C LEU A 141 -8.24 -1.71 6.05
N PHE A 142 -7.64 -1.57 4.85
CA PHE A 142 -6.47 -2.34 4.41
C PHE A 142 -5.28 -2.03 5.30
N GLN A 143 -5.00 -0.75 5.54
CA GLN A 143 -3.89 -0.36 6.40
C GLN A 143 -4.13 -0.78 7.86
N CYS A 144 -5.34 -0.63 8.38
CA CYS A 144 -5.70 -1.15 9.71
C CYS A 144 -5.44 -2.67 9.82
N CYS A 145 -5.81 -3.44 8.80
CA CYS A 145 -5.53 -4.89 8.75
C CYS A 145 -4.05 -5.20 8.63
N ARG A 146 -3.35 -4.52 7.72
CA ARG A 146 -1.92 -4.68 7.46
C ARG A 146 -1.07 -4.40 8.70
N HIS A 147 -1.42 -3.35 9.45
CA HIS A 147 -0.68 -2.90 10.63
C HIS A 147 -1.20 -3.49 11.95
N ARG A 148 -2.25 -4.32 11.91
CA ARG A 148 -2.92 -4.84 13.12
C ARG A 148 -3.31 -3.72 14.08
N VAL A 149 -3.91 -2.67 13.53
CA VAL A 149 -4.40 -1.52 14.29
C VAL A 149 -5.91 -1.41 14.18
N CYS A 150 -6.56 -1.16 15.31
CA CYS A 150 -8.00 -1.05 15.40
C CYS A 150 -8.49 0.17 14.62
N MET A 151 -9.40 -0.08 13.67
CA MET A 151 -10.01 0.96 12.84
C MET A 151 -10.89 1.97 13.60
N ILE A 152 -11.10 1.76 14.90
CA ILE A 152 -11.90 2.65 15.76
C ILE A 152 -11.01 3.51 16.65
N CYS A 153 -10.04 2.90 17.34
CA CYS A 153 -9.29 3.58 18.39
C CYS A 153 -7.76 3.55 18.23
N GLY A 154 -7.22 2.94 17.18
CA GLY A 154 -5.78 2.93 16.96
C GLY A 154 -4.98 1.93 17.81
N ASN A 155 -5.62 1.22 18.75
CA ASN A 155 -4.95 0.18 19.55
C ASN A 155 -4.67 -1.09 18.74
N ARG A 156 -3.72 -1.92 19.21
CA ARG A 156 -3.44 -3.24 18.63
C ARG A 156 -4.70 -4.08 18.44
N ALA A 157 -4.82 -4.68 17.25
CA ALA A 157 -6.03 -5.33 16.77
C ALA A 157 -5.86 -6.78 16.33
N ASP A 158 -6.92 -7.53 16.55
CA ASP A 158 -7.18 -8.82 15.93
C ASP A 158 -7.89 -8.60 14.57
N ILE A 159 -7.79 -9.57 13.67
CA ILE A 159 -8.56 -9.56 12.43
C ILE A 159 -9.94 -10.16 12.74
N HIS A 160 -10.97 -9.34 12.62
CA HIS A 160 -12.37 -9.71 12.73
C HIS A 160 -12.92 -10.11 11.35
N HIS A 161 -13.66 -11.21 11.30
CA HIS A 161 -14.32 -11.70 10.09
C HIS A 161 -15.75 -11.18 10.07
N VAL A 162 -16.10 -10.40 9.04
CA VAL A 162 -17.45 -9.83 8.88
C VAL A 162 -18.45 -10.92 8.50
N ASP A 163 -18.04 -11.80 7.59
CA ASP A 163 -18.86 -12.94 7.20
C ASP A 163 -18.84 -13.99 8.31
N VAL A 164 -20.02 -14.42 8.76
CA VAL A 164 -20.13 -15.48 9.78
C VAL A 164 -19.38 -16.73 9.30
N ILE A 165 -18.30 -17.07 10.00
CA ILE A 165 -17.68 -18.38 9.88
C ILE A 165 -18.54 -19.32 10.70
N GLY A 166 -19.33 -20.16 10.02
CA GLY A 166 -20.25 -21.10 10.66
C GLY A 166 -19.58 -21.85 11.82
N ALA A 167 -20.29 -21.94 12.95
CA ALA A 167 -19.80 -22.60 14.16
C ALA A 167 -19.36 -24.04 13.82
N GLY A 168 -18.05 -24.32 13.93
CA GLY A 168 -17.45 -25.62 13.62
C GLY A 168 -16.36 -25.60 12.55
N LEU A 169 -16.21 -24.51 11.79
CA LEU A 169 -15.09 -24.37 10.86
C LEU A 169 -13.81 -23.99 11.59
N ASN A 170 -12.75 -24.79 11.41
CA ASN A 170 -11.43 -24.45 11.93
C ASN A 170 -10.89 -23.22 11.19
N ARG A 171 -10.77 -22.09 11.90
CA ARG A 171 -10.33 -20.79 11.37
C ARG A 171 -8.94 -20.86 10.70
N THR A 172 -8.12 -21.87 11.01
CA THR A 172 -6.82 -22.11 10.35
C THR A 172 -6.91 -22.84 9.01
N HIS A 173 -8.09 -23.36 8.65
CA HIS A 173 -8.36 -24.10 7.41
C HIS A 173 -9.33 -23.37 6.47
N VAL A 174 -9.68 -22.13 6.78
CA VAL A 174 -10.52 -21.26 5.94
C VAL A 174 -9.65 -20.54 4.90
N ASP A 175 -10.20 -20.37 3.70
CA ASP A 175 -9.65 -19.47 2.68
C ASP A 175 -10.15 -18.05 2.95
N HIS A 176 -9.27 -17.22 3.51
CA HIS A 176 -9.62 -15.84 3.91
C HIS A 176 -9.66 -14.87 2.73
N THR A 177 -9.16 -15.23 1.54
CA THR A 177 -9.23 -14.37 0.34
C THR A 177 -10.68 -14.14 -0.11
N LYS A 178 -11.58 -15.04 0.27
CA LYS A 178 -13.00 -15.01 -0.08
C LYS A 178 -13.87 -14.33 0.98
N ARG A 179 -13.26 -13.81 2.05
CA ARG A 179 -13.95 -13.29 3.23
C ARG A 179 -13.66 -11.82 3.41
N HIS A 180 -14.63 -11.09 3.91
CA HIS A 180 -14.41 -9.72 4.34
C HIS A 180 -13.87 -9.69 5.78
N VAL A 181 -12.85 -8.87 5.97
CA VAL A 181 -12.18 -8.70 7.25
C VAL A 181 -12.03 -7.22 7.61
N MET A 182 -11.92 -6.96 8.91
CA MET A 182 -11.58 -5.65 9.46
C MET A 182 -10.69 -5.82 10.69
N ALA A 183 -9.91 -4.80 11.06
CA ALA A 183 -9.06 -4.85 12.24
C ALA A 183 -9.72 -4.18 13.44
N LEU A 184 -9.99 -4.95 14.49
CA LEU A 184 -10.60 -4.47 15.74
C LEU A 184 -9.78 -4.92 16.96
N CYS A 185 -9.57 -4.01 17.91
CA CYS A 185 -9.01 -4.39 19.21
C CYS A 185 -10.01 -5.26 19.98
N ARG A 186 -9.55 -5.99 21.00
CA ARG A 186 -10.39 -6.89 21.81
C ARG A 186 -11.71 -6.25 22.27
N VAL A 187 -11.68 -4.99 22.70
CA VAL A 187 -12.85 -4.26 23.17
C VAL A 187 -13.88 -4.08 22.06
N HIS A 188 -13.47 -3.49 20.94
CA HIS A 188 -14.37 -3.23 19.81
C HIS A 188 -14.77 -4.52 19.07
N HIS A 189 -13.92 -5.55 19.08
CA HIS A 189 -14.24 -6.87 18.54
C HIS A 189 -15.35 -7.53 19.37
N SER A 190 -15.24 -7.55 20.70
CA SER A 190 -16.32 -8.07 21.54
C SER A 190 -17.60 -7.24 21.40
N GLU A 191 -17.48 -5.93 21.24
CA GLU A 191 -18.63 -5.06 21.09
C GLU A 191 -19.38 -5.29 19.78
N ILE A 192 -18.70 -5.39 18.63
CA ILE A 192 -19.37 -5.66 17.35
C ILE A 192 -20.09 -7.02 17.36
N GLU A 193 -19.51 -8.03 18.03
CA GLU A 193 -20.14 -9.34 18.23
C GLU A 193 -21.38 -9.26 19.15
N GLN A 194 -21.39 -8.32 20.11
CA GLN A 194 -22.48 -8.15 21.06
C GLN A 194 -23.65 -7.34 20.49
N ILE A 195 -23.38 -6.21 19.82
CA ILE A 195 -24.42 -5.28 19.35
C ILE A 195 -24.77 -5.48 17.87
N GLY A 196 -23.97 -6.25 17.14
CA GLY A 196 -24.11 -6.48 15.71
C GLY A 196 -23.55 -5.33 14.86
N SER A 197 -23.22 -5.66 13.61
CA SER A 197 -22.58 -4.75 12.66
C SER A 197 -23.37 -3.46 12.40
N VAL A 198 -24.70 -3.54 12.31
CA VAL A 198 -25.57 -2.37 12.05
C VAL A 198 -25.50 -1.35 13.20
N ALA A 199 -25.66 -1.79 14.45
CA ALA A 199 -25.58 -0.89 15.61
C ALA A 199 -24.16 -0.36 15.81
N PHE A 200 -23.16 -1.19 15.56
CA PHE A 200 -21.75 -0.79 15.63
C PHE A 200 -21.39 0.29 14.59
N SER A 201 -21.83 0.09 13.34
CA SER A 201 -21.67 1.07 12.26
C SER A 201 -22.34 2.40 12.61
N ALA A 202 -23.58 2.36 13.13
CA ALA A 202 -24.29 3.57 13.55
C ALA A 202 -23.60 4.29 14.71
N LYS A 203 -23.03 3.56 15.68
CA LYS A 203 -22.35 4.14 16.84
C LYS A 203 -21.04 4.85 16.46
N TYR A 204 -20.21 4.19 15.64
CA TYR A 204 -18.87 4.67 15.31
C TYR A 204 -18.78 5.38 13.96
N HIS A 205 -19.86 5.42 13.19
CA HIS A 205 -19.91 6.01 11.86
C HIS A 205 -18.85 5.42 10.91
N VAL A 206 -18.62 4.12 11.02
CA VAL A 206 -17.66 3.38 10.19
C VAL A 206 -18.35 2.31 9.36
N PRO A 207 -17.80 1.99 8.17
CA PRO A 207 -18.24 0.81 7.43
C PRO A 207 -17.89 -0.46 8.19
N VAL A 208 -18.81 -1.41 8.12
CA VAL A 208 -18.68 -2.73 8.75
C VAL A 208 -18.70 -3.85 7.72
N ASP A 209 -18.74 -3.52 6.42
CA ASP A 209 -18.69 -4.48 5.32
C ASP A 209 -17.31 -5.13 5.17
N GLY A 210 -16.28 -4.54 5.78
CA GLY A 210 -14.90 -5.02 5.75
C GLY A 210 -14.28 -4.97 4.35
N ILE A 211 -13.15 -5.64 4.18
CA ILE A 211 -12.42 -5.73 2.91
C ILE A 211 -11.95 -7.15 2.63
N LYS A 212 -11.73 -7.46 1.35
CA LYS A 212 -10.98 -8.64 0.94
C LYS A 212 -9.51 -8.31 0.81
N LEU A 213 -8.67 -9.17 1.37
CA LEU A 213 -7.22 -9.05 1.27
C LEU A 213 -6.68 -10.12 0.31
N ASP A 214 -5.67 -9.75 -0.47
CA ASP A 214 -4.95 -10.72 -1.29
C ASP A 214 -4.16 -11.73 -0.42
N LYS A 215 -3.79 -12.85 -1.04
CA LYS A 215 -3.07 -13.96 -0.39
C LYS A 215 -1.75 -13.53 0.24
N GLU A 216 -0.99 -12.64 -0.42
CA GLU A 216 0.32 -12.22 0.05
C GLU A 216 0.21 -11.29 1.26
N THR A 217 -0.78 -10.40 1.26
CA THR A 217 -1.12 -9.56 2.41
C THR A 217 -1.57 -10.43 3.60
N LEU A 218 -2.44 -11.41 3.38
CA LEU A 218 -2.93 -12.32 4.44
C LEU A 218 -1.81 -13.14 5.10
N LYS A 219 -0.85 -13.62 4.29
CA LYS A 219 0.37 -14.28 4.79
C LYS A 219 1.24 -13.32 5.60
N ARG A 220 1.45 -12.10 5.08
CA ARG A 220 2.31 -11.08 5.72
C ARG A 220 1.79 -10.67 7.09
N ILE A 221 0.48 -10.58 7.28
CA ILE A 221 -0.15 -10.27 8.58
C ILE A 221 -0.27 -11.48 9.52
N GLY A 222 0.27 -12.63 9.11
CA GLY A 222 0.31 -13.87 9.88
C GLY A 222 -1.05 -14.56 10.05
N LEU A 223 -2.03 -14.28 9.18
CA LEU A 223 -3.32 -14.96 9.25
C LEU A 223 -3.17 -16.39 8.71
N LYS A 224 -3.43 -17.39 9.55
CA LYS A 224 -3.36 -18.81 9.14
C LYS A 224 -4.62 -19.19 8.37
N GLY A 225 -4.46 -19.76 7.18
CA GLY A 225 -5.56 -20.20 6.32
C GLY A 225 -5.09 -21.15 5.23
N LYS A 226 -6.05 -21.82 4.58
CA LYS A 226 -5.79 -22.60 3.36
C LYS A 226 -5.94 -21.68 2.16
N TYR A 227 -4.83 -21.07 1.75
CA TYR A 227 -4.76 -20.29 0.52
C TYR A 227 -4.38 -21.23 -0.61
N SER A 228 -5.33 -21.65 -1.45
CA SER A 228 -5.04 -22.49 -2.62
C SER A 228 -3.88 -21.90 -3.42
N SER A 229 -2.92 -22.75 -3.78
CA SER A 229 -1.99 -22.48 -4.87
C SER A 229 -2.78 -22.62 -6.15
N ASP A 230 -2.99 -21.49 -6.84
CA ASP A 230 -3.17 -21.55 -8.29
C ASP A 230 -1.84 -22.00 -8.91
#